data_AF-A0A418QBH3-F1
#
_entry.id   AF-A0A418QBH3-F1
#
_cell.length_a   1.000
_cell.length_b   1.000
_cell.length_c   1.000
_cell.angle_alpha   90.00
_cell.angle_beta   90.00
_cell.angle_gamma   90.00
#
_symmetry.space_group_name_H-M   'P 1'
#
loop_
_entity.id
_entity.type
_entity.pdbx_description
1 polymer ?
#
loop_
_entity_poly.entity_id
_entity_poly.type
_entity_poly.pdbx_seq_one_letter_code
_entity_poly.pdbx_strand_id
1 'polypeptide(L)'
;MPEPITREPQTPLAPAITTITVSLRPPQRPAAPEEAVIPPRPDGLYPLPATTGECGDIWAEIRRGTRPLDPHRAYLKHLVAEALGQGLFYTAEVRPHIIGLLGDLLTEEMRTRNNERMRTEGGVIGMEIYYARDLLGVERERHEIRQAHDRVRPQVGQALGTLVWTDGKRATGCEVTAVDGYALTVRFRRGRSTYDCHCDARTIEAAQSRTREHAAGRLPRGERLLAH
;
A
#
# COMPACT_ATOMS: atom_id res chain seq x y z
N MET A 1 -74.74 3.94 -43.70
CA MET A 1 -73.45 3.30 -44.07
C MET A 1 -72.38 3.85 -43.13
N PRO A 2 -72.00 3.16 -42.06
CA PRO A 2 -70.93 3.60 -41.17
C PRO A 2 -69.55 3.20 -41.72
N GLU A 3 -68.57 4.08 -41.61
CA GLU A 3 -67.17 3.82 -41.99
C GLU A 3 -66.45 2.94 -40.96
N PRO A 4 -65.44 2.14 -41.36
CA PRO A 4 -64.79 1.17 -40.50
C PRO A 4 -63.73 1.81 -39.59
N ILE A 5 -63.69 1.37 -38.33
CA ILE A 5 -62.69 1.73 -37.34
C ILE A 5 -61.38 1.00 -37.68
N THR A 6 -60.40 1.70 -38.23
CA THR A 6 -59.03 1.19 -38.34
C THR A 6 -58.31 1.41 -37.00
N ARG A 7 -58.12 0.33 -36.22
CA ARG A 7 -57.21 0.36 -35.05
C ARG A 7 -55.78 0.16 -35.54
N GLU A 8 -54.95 1.19 -35.40
CA GLU A 8 -53.49 1.04 -35.53
C GLU A 8 -52.93 0.11 -34.45
N PRO A 9 -51.92 -0.73 -34.75
CA PRO A 9 -51.24 -1.54 -33.76
C PRO A 9 -50.32 -0.66 -32.91
N GLN A 10 -50.62 -0.51 -31.62
CA GLN A 10 -49.70 0.12 -30.68
C GLN A 10 -48.43 -0.73 -30.55
N THR A 11 -47.30 -0.15 -30.98
CA THR A 11 -45.98 -0.72 -30.74
C THR A 11 -45.64 -0.55 -29.25
N PRO A 12 -45.18 -1.58 -28.53
CA PRO A 12 -44.81 -1.41 -27.13
C PRO A 12 -43.58 -0.50 -27.03
N LEU A 13 -43.71 0.60 -26.28
CA LEU A 13 -42.57 1.44 -25.90
C LEU A 13 -41.53 0.56 -25.19
N ALA A 14 -40.34 0.46 -25.77
CA ALA A 14 -39.17 -0.08 -25.08
C ALA A 14 -38.91 0.77 -23.81
N PRO A 15 -38.52 0.16 -22.68
CA PRO A 15 -38.19 0.92 -21.48
C PRO A 15 -36.98 1.81 -21.77
N ALA A 16 -37.14 3.12 -21.53
CA ALA A 16 -36.06 4.07 -21.59
C ALA A 16 -35.01 3.69 -20.53
N ILE A 17 -33.89 3.11 -20.98
CA ILE A 17 -32.72 2.88 -20.15
C ILE A 17 -32.07 4.25 -19.94
N THR A 18 -32.35 4.88 -18.81
CA THR A 18 -31.64 6.07 -18.35
C THR A 18 -30.19 5.69 -18.11
N THR A 19 -29.32 5.98 -19.08
CA THR A 19 -27.87 5.84 -18.91
C THR A 19 -27.40 6.96 -17.99
N ILE A 20 -27.17 6.63 -16.71
CA ILE A 20 -26.49 7.52 -15.78
C ILE A 20 -25.00 7.48 -16.15
N THR A 21 -24.55 8.47 -16.93
CA THR A 21 -23.13 8.65 -17.22
C THR A 21 -22.44 9.20 -15.97
N VAL A 22 -21.93 8.30 -15.12
CA VAL A 22 -21.01 8.69 -14.04
C VAL A 22 -19.71 9.12 -14.69
N SER A 23 -19.48 10.43 -14.77
CA SER A 23 -18.21 11.00 -15.23
C SER A 23 -17.13 10.68 -14.19
N LEU A 24 -16.46 9.54 -14.34
CA LEU A 24 -15.32 9.15 -13.50
C LEU A 24 -14.20 10.17 -13.72
N ARG A 25 -13.93 10.99 -12.71
CA ARG A 25 -12.69 11.78 -12.63
C ARG A 25 -11.52 10.80 -12.87
N PRO A 26 -10.59 11.09 -13.80
CA PRO A 26 -9.43 10.24 -13.98
C PRO A 26 -8.72 10.06 -12.64
N PRO A 27 -8.39 8.83 -12.22
CA PRO A 27 -7.61 8.63 -11.01
C PRO A 27 -6.29 9.38 -11.16
N GLN A 28 -6.05 10.39 -10.32
CA GLN A 28 -4.80 11.13 -10.33
C GLN A 28 -3.70 10.14 -9.96
N ARG A 29 -2.86 9.80 -10.94
CA ARG A 29 -1.61 9.07 -10.69
C ARG A 29 -0.73 9.96 -9.81
N PRO A 30 -0.36 9.56 -8.59
CA PRO A 30 0.56 10.35 -7.80
C PRO A 30 1.94 10.41 -8.48
N ALA A 31 2.62 11.53 -8.30
CA ALA A 31 3.87 11.88 -8.97
C ALA A 31 4.96 10.80 -8.80
N ALA A 32 5.86 10.75 -9.79
CA ALA A 32 7.07 9.92 -9.79
C ALA A 32 7.91 10.13 -8.51
N PRO A 33 8.74 9.15 -8.09
CA PRO A 33 9.56 9.30 -6.89
C PRO A 33 10.52 10.48 -7.06
N GLU A 34 10.39 11.46 -6.18
CA GLU A 34 11.39 12.49 -5.95
C GLU A 34 12.69 11.78 -5.56
N GLU A 35 13.77 12.07 -6.28
CA GLU A 35 15.10 11.54 -6.00
C GLU A 35 15.42 11.77 -4.52
N ALA A 36 15.91 10.75 -3.81
CA ALA A 36 16.02 10.77 -2.35
C ALA A 36 17.08 11.77 -1.90
N VAL A 37 16.67 13.04 -1.74
CA VAL A 37 17.51 14.09 -1.16
C VAL A 37 17.81 13.71 0.28
N ILE A 38 19.10 13.52 0.59
CA ILE A 38 19.57 13.30 1.96
C ILE A 38 19.20 14.55 2.77
N PRO A 39 18.36 14.44 3.82
CA PRO A 39 18.01 15.60 4.61
C PRO A 39 19.26 16.08 5.37
N PRO A 40 19.56 17.39 5.35
CA PRO A 40 20.66 17.92 6.17
C PRO A 40 20.35 17.72 7.65
N ARG A 41 21.40 17.68 8.48
CA ARG A 41 21.22 17.74 9.93
C ARG A 41 20.52 19.06 10.28
N PRO A 42 19.40 19.03 11.01
CA PRO A 42 18.64 20.23 11.36
C PRO A 42 19.34 21.02 12.47
N ASP A 43 19.10 22.33 12.50
CA ASP A 43 19.50 23.18 13.60
C ASP A 43 18.53 23.07 14.79
N GLY A 44 19.05 23.29 16.00
CA GLY A 44 18.25 23.35 17.23
C GLY A 44 17.81 21.99 17.79
N LEU A 45 17.22 22.02 18.98
CA LEU A 45 16.85 20.80 19.72
C LEU A 45 15.75 20.00 19.02
N TYR A 46 15.83 18.67 19.15
CA TYR A 46 14.82 17.77 18.63
C TYR A 46 13.45 18.07 19.29
N PRO A 47 12.36 18.22 18.53
CA PRO A 47 11.02 18.50 19.05
C PRO A 47 10.41 17.21 19.64
N LEU A 48 10.96 16.77 20.78
CA LEU A 48 10.56 15.54 21.44
C LEU A 48 9.15 15.69 22.04
N PRO A 49 8.19 14.82 21.69
CA PRO A 49 6.84 14.87 22.24
C PRO A 49 6.82 14.74 23.78
N ALA A 50 5.81 15.29 24.43
CA ALA A 50 5.68 15.22 25.88
C ALA A 50 5.30 13.81 26.35
N THR A 51 4.62 13.05 25.49
CA THR A 51 4.14 11.68 25.78
C THR A 51 4.27 10.76 24.56
N THR A 52 4.21 9.44 24.81
CA THR A 52 4.20 8.44 23.74
C THR A 52 2.90 8.45 22.92
N GLY A 53 1.78 8.85 23.54
CA GLY A 53 0.50 9.03 22.84
C GLY A 53 0.56 10.17 21.84
N GLU A 54 1.07 11.33 22.27
CA GLU A 54 1.29 12.48 21.39
C GLU A 54 2.25 12.15 20.24
N CYS A 55 3.32 11.39 20.51
CA CYS A 55 4.21 10.87 19.47
C CYS A 55 3.41 10.06 18.42
N GLY A 56 2.57 9.13 18.87
CA GLY A 56 1.70 8.35 17.98
C GLY A 56 0.77 9.21 17.12
N ASP A 57 0.14 10.22 17.71
CA ASP A 57 -0.76 11.13 16.99
C ASP A 57 -0.03 11.92 15.91
N ILE A 58 1.16 12.49 16.23
CA ILE A 58 2.00 13.23 15.28
C ILE A 58 2.36 12.35 14.08
N TRP A 59 2.87 11.15 14.32
CA TRP A 59 3.27 10.24 13.24
C TRP A 59 2.07 9.72 12.44
N ALA A 60 0.92 9.54 13.08
CA ALA A 60 -0.32 9.17 12.38
C ALA A 60 -0.80 10.30 11.46
N GLU A 61 -0.70 11.56 11.88
CA GLU A 61 -0.99 12.73 11.04
C GLU A 61 -0.03 12.86 9.85
N ILE A 62 1.28 12.66 10.09
CA ILE A 62 2.30 12.64 9.04
C ILE A 62 1.99 11.55 8.02
N ARG A 63 1.68 10.34 8.48
CA ARG A 63 1.33 9.20 7.61
C ARG A 63 0.08 9.45 6.77
N ARG A 64 -0.91 10.15 7.34
CA ARG A 64 -2.14 10.57 6.64
C ARG A 64 -1.90 11.76 5.69
N GLY A 65 -0.76 12.44 5.79
CA GLY A 65 -0.46 13.65 5.03
C GLY A 65 -1.18 14.90 5.55
N THR A 66 -1.80 14.84 6.73
CA THR A 66 -2.45 16.01 7.36
C THR A 66 -1.45 16.90 8.08
N ARG A 67 -0.23 16.41 8.33
CA ARG A 67 0.89 17.15 8.89
C ARG A 67 2.14 16.93 8.03
N PRO A 68 2.90 17.98 7.68
CA PRO A 68 4.17 17.80 6.97
C PRO A 68 5.22 17.13 7.87
N LEU A 69 6.11 16.36 7.26
CA LEU A 69 7.28 15.81 7.93
C LEU A 69 8.27 16.95 8.20
N ASP A 70 8.50 17.29 9.47
CA ASP A 70 9.44 18.34 9.85
C ASP A 70 10.91 17.93 9.65
N PRO A 71 11.85 18.90 9.56
CA PRO A 71 13.26 18.60 9.31
C PRO A 71 13.91 17.63 10.30
N HIS A 72 13.55 17.71 11.60
CA HIS A 72 14.08 16.80 12.62
C HIS A 72 13.60 15.37 12.42
N ARG A 73 12.32 15.17 12.14
CA ARG A 73 11.76 13.84 11.85
C ARG A 73 12.22 13.31 10.50
N ALA A 74 12.43 14.17 9.50
CA ALA A 74 13.04 13.79 8.22
C ALA A 74 14.48 13.28 8.42
N TYR A 75 15.28 14.00 9.21
CA TYR A 75 16.63 13.57 9.57
C TYR A 75 16.62 12.27 10.38
N LEU A 76 15.75 12.12 11.38
CA LEU A 76 15.58 10.86 12.12
C LEU A 76 15.22 9.71 11.18
N LYS A 77 14.27 9.90 10.26
CA LYS A 77 13.89 8.89 9.26
C LYS A 77 15.09 8.46 8.41
N HIS A 78 15.92 9.42 8.00
CA HIS A 78 17.16 9.13 7.29
C HIS A 78 18.15 8.32 8.13
N LEU A 79 18.41 8.69 9.38
CA LEU A 79 19.29 7.93 10.28
C LEU A 79 18.78 6.48 10.50
N VAL A 80 17.46 6.30 10.62
CA VAL A 80 16.85 4.97 10.70
C VAL A 80 17.11 4.18 9.42
N ALA A 81 16.95 4.80 8.24
CA ALA A 81 17.21 4.14 6.96
C ALA A 81 18.67 3.72 6.82
N GLU A 82 19.63 4.57 7.22
CA GLU A 82 21.06 4.25 7.21
C GLU A 82 21.39 3.09 8.17
N ALA A 83 20.88 3.13 9.40
CA ALA A 83 21.08 2.06 10.38
C ALA A 83 20.58 0.71 9.86
N LEU A 84 19.39 0.69 9.24
CA LEU A 84 18.85 -0.52 8.61
C LEU A 84 19.71 -0.97 7.42
N GLY A 85 20.25 -0.03 6.63
CA GLY A 85 21.15 -0.30 5.51
C GLY A 85 22.49 -0.89 5.95
N GLN A 86 22.96 -0.55 7.15
CA GLN A 86 24.16 -1.13 7.79
C GLN A 86 23.90 -2.52 8.40
N GLY A 87 22.67 -3.02 8.35
CA GLY A 87 22.31 -4.32 8.89
C GLY A 87 21.97 -4.32 10.39
N LEU A 88 21.73 -3.16 11.00
CA LEU A 88 21.22 -3.08 12.37
C LEU A 88 19.72 -3.41 12.35
N PHE A 89 19.36 -4.63 12.74
CA PHE A 89 17.97 -5.10 12.70
C PHE A 89 17.30 -5.13 14.08
N TYR A 90 18.11 -5.24 15.15
CA TYR A 90 17.61 -5.36 16.51
C TYR A 90 17.47 -4.00 17.18
N THR A 91 16.33 -3.83 17.86
CA THR A 91 15.99 -2.62 18.61
C THR A 91 17.06 -2.23 19.63
N ALA A 92 17.72 -3.23 20.24
CA ALA A 92 18.79 -3.05 21.22
C ALA A 92 20.07 -2.41 20.61
N GLU A 93 20.28 -2.54 19.31
CA GLU A 93 21.45 -2.00 18.60
C GLU A 93 21.10 -0.69 17.88
N VAL A 94 19.95 -0.66 17.20
CA VAL A 94 19.46 0.48 16.43
C VAL A 94 19.25 1.71 17.31
N ARG A 95 18.64 1.54 18.50
CA ARG A 95 18.31 2.67 19.38
C ARG A 95 19.53 3.39 19.92
N PRO A 96 20.50 2.75 20.60
CA PRO A 96 21.68 3.46 21.11
C PRO A 96 22.50 4.07 19.98
N HIS A 97 22.58 3.41 18.82
CA HIS A 97 23.25 3.95 17.64
C HIS A 97 22.61 5.27 17.18
N ILE A 98 21.29 5.28 16.95
CA ILE A 98 20.57 6.49 16.49
C ILE A 98 20.61 7.59 17.56
N ILE A 99 20.45 7.26 18.84
CA ILE A 99 20.53 8.23 19.94
C ILE A 99 21.93 8.86 20.02
N GLY A 100 22.98 8.10 19.71
CA GLY A 100 24.34 8.60 19.56
C GLY A 100 24.45 9.61 18.42
N LEU A 101 23.91 9.28 17.25
CA LEU A 101 23.93 10.15 16.06
C LEU A 101 23.12 11.43 16.23
N LEU A 102 21.99 11.37 16.94
CA LEU A 102 21.21 12.56 17.30
C LEU A 102 22.02 13.50 18.20
N GLY A 103 22.91 12.97 19.05
CA GLY A 103 23.92 13.77 19.76
C GLY A 103 23.32 14.96 20.52
N ASP A 104 23.82 16.16 20.21
CA ASP A 104 23.45 17.44 20.81
C ASP A 104 22.03 17.93 20.48
N LEU A 105 21.34 17.30 19.52
CA LEU A 105 19.91 17.53 19.29
C LEU A 105 19.05 17.08 20.49
N LEU A 106 19.61 16.22 21.36
CA LEU A 106 18.97 15.74 22.58
C LEU A 106 19.77 16.19 23.80
N THR A 107 19.24 17.14 24.56
CA THR A 107 19.85 17.56 25.84
C THR A 107 19.83 16.41 26.85
N GLU A 108 20.69 16.51 27.87
CA GLU A 108 20.69 15.53 28.96
C GLU A 108 19.34 15.47 29.66
N GLU A 109 18.69 16.62 29.89
CA GLU A 109 17.35 16.67 30.47
C GLU A 109 16.31 15.92 29.63
N MET A 110 16.36 16.03 28.30
CA MET A 110 15.48 15.28 27.41
C MET A 110 15.75 13.77 27.47
N ARG A 111 17.03 13.38 27.58
CA ARG A 111 17.44 11.98 27.73
C ARG A 111 16.95 11.40 29.06
N THR A 112 17.12 12.14 30.16
CA THR A 112 16.62 11.75 31.48
C THR A 112 15.09 11.61 31.47
N ARG A 113 14.38 12.62 30.97
CA ARG A 113 12.90 12.60 30.88
C ARG A 113 12.37 11.43 30.05
N ASN A 114 13.06 11.09 28.97
CA ASN A 114 12.72 9.94 28.14
C ASN A 114 12.81 8.62 28.92
N ASN A 115 13.77 8.50 29.83
CA ASN A 115 14.00 7.30 30.62
C ASN A 115 13.08 7.20 31.85
N GLU A 116 12.69 8.32 32.47
CA GLU A 116 11.84 8.32 33.66
C GLU A 116 10.36 7.99 33.36
N ARG A 117 9.89 8.25 32.14
CA ARG A 117 8.49 8.05 31.72
C ARG A 117 8.25 6.75 30.92
N MET A 118 9.08 5.73 31.12
CA MET A 118 9.01 4.45 30.40
C MET A 118 7.73 3.65 30.71
N ARG A 119 6.62 3.95 30.02
CA ARG A 119 5.52 3.00 29.82
C ARG A 119 5.78 2.03 28.68
N THR A 120 6.73 2.37 27.79
CA THR A 120 7.10 1.60 26.61
C THR A 120 8.62 1.45 26.54
N GLU A 121 9.09 0.36 25.95
CA GLU A 121 10.52 0.09 25.75
C GLU A 121 11.17 1.25 24.98
N GLY A 122 12.14 1.94 25.58
CA GLY A 122 12.85 3.07 24.96
C GLY A 122 12.16 4.45 25.07
N GLY A 123 11.02 4.56 25.76
CA GLY A 123 10.35 5.85 25.99
C GLY A 123 9.80 6.50 24.72
N VAL A 124 9.72 7.84 24.72
CA VAL A 124 9.24 8.65 23.60
C VAL A 124 10.18 8.57 22.39
N ILE A 125 11.50 8.61 22.60
CA ILE A 125 12.50 8.49 21.54
C ILE A 125 12.42 7.11 20.88
N GLY A 126 12.21 6.05 21.68
CA GLY A 126 11.98 4.71 21.16
C GLY A 126 10.76 4.64 20.24
N MET A 127 9.68 5.37 20.58
CA MET A 127 8.48 5.47 19.74
C MET A 127 8.72 6.29 18.47
N GLU A 128 9.46 7.40 18.55
CA GLU A 128 9.87 8.19 17.37
C GLU A 128 10.64 7.33 16.36
N ILE A 129 11.61 6.53 16.83
CA ILE A 129 12.38 5.59 15.99
C ILE A 129 11.47 4.52 15.38
N TYR A 130 10.55 3.98 16.18
CA TYR A 130 9.59 2.97 15.72
C TYR A 130 8.72 3.49 14.58
N TYR A 131 8.13 4.68 14.73
CA TYR A 131 7.25 5.24 13.69
C TYR A 131 8.03 5.73 12.47
N ALA A 132 9.25 6.23 12.63
CA ALA A 132 10.12 6.53 11.51
C ALA A 132 10.39 5.27 10.66
N ARG A 133 10.61 4.11 11.31
CA ARG A 133 10.74 2.82 10.63
C ARG A 133 9.44 2.37 9.97
N ASP A 134 8.28 2.51 10.64
CA ASP A 134 6.97 2.20 10.05
C ASP A 134 6.74 3.01 8.76
N LEU A 135 7.05 4.32 8.79
CA LEU A 135 6.88 5.19 7.64
C LEU A 135 7.77 4.77 6.45
N LEU A 136 9.02 4.37 6.69
CA LEU A 136 9.89 3.79 5.65
C LEU A 136 9.29 2.52 5.05
N GLY A 137 8.69 1.66 5.88
CA GLY A 137 7.99 0.47 5.43
C GLY A 137 6.81 0.80 4.51
N VAL A 138 5.99 1.78 4.91
CA VAL A 138 4.85 2.27 4.11
C VAL A 138 5.31 2.91 2.80
N GLU A 139 6.37 3.73 2.82
CA GLU A 139 6.94 4.35 1.62
C GLU A 139 7.46 3.30 0.64
N ARG A 140 8.15 2.27 1.14
CA ARG A 140 8.60 1.13 0.36
C ARG A 140 7.43 0.35 -0.22
N GLU A 141 6.42 0.03 0.58
CA GLU A 141 5.22 -0.68 0.12
C GLU A 141 4.51 0.11 -0.98
N ARG A 142 4.31 1.43 -0.79
CA ARG A 142 3.74 2.31 -1.81
C ARG A 142 4.58 2.32 -3.09
N HIS A 143 5.90 2.31 -2.98
CA HIS A 143 6.79 2.22 -4.14
C HIS A 143 6.65 0.87 -4.86
N GLU A 144 6.60 -0.24 -4.14
CA GLU A 144 6.38 -1.58 -4.70
C GLU A 144 5.02 -1.69 -5.39
N ILE A 145 3.95 -1.14 -4.80
CA ILE A 145 2.62 -1.06 -5.40
C ILE A 145 2.66 -0.25 -6.69
N ARG A 146 3.34 0.90 -6.72
CA ARG A 146 3.52 1.72 -7.92
C ARG A 146 4.19 0.94 -9.04
N GLN A 147 5.32 0.32 -8.75
CA GLN A 147 6.04 -0.48 -9.74
C GLN A 147 5.19 -1.65 -10.26
N ALA A 148 4.48 -2.35 -9.38
CA ALA A 148 3.57 -3.42 -9.77
C ALA A 148 2.43 -2.89 -10.65
N HIS A 149 1.89 -1.72 -10.33
CA HIS A 149 0.86 -1.07 -11.13
C HIS A 149 1.37 -0.70 -12.53
N ASP A 150 2.60 -0.22 -12.66
CA ASP A 150 3.22 0.12 -13.94
C ASP A 150 3.51 -1.12 -14.82
N ARG A 151 3.74 -2.28 -14.19
CA ARG A 151 3.92 -3.58 -14.85
C ARG A 151 2.60 -4.22 -15.27
N VAL A 152 1.64 -4.31 -14.35
CA VAL A 152 0.32 -4.93 -14.59
C VAL A 152 -0.56 -4.08 -15.50
N ARG A 153 -0.46 -2.74 -15.38
CA ARG A 153 -1.26 -1.74 -16.09
C ARG A 153 -2.77 -2.06 -16.04
N PRO A 154 -3.35 -2.17 -14.84
CA PRO A 154 -4.72 -2.63 -14.67
C PRO A 154 -5.72 -1.71 -15.39
N GLN A 155 -6.63 -2.31 -16.15
CA GLN A 155 -7.73 -1.62 -16.83
C GLN A 155 -9.07 -2.26 -16.47
N VAL A 156 -10.12 -1.46 -16.34
CA VAL A 156 -11.49 -1.99 -16.16
C VAL A 156 -11.85 -2.86 -17.36
N GLY A 157 -12.39 -4.06 -17.10
CA GLY A 157 -12.68 -5.08 -18.10
C GLY A 157 -11.50 -6.01 -18.42
N GLN A 158 -10.32 -5.79 -17.85
CA GLN A 158 -9.16 -6.63 -18.12
C GLN A 158 -9.35 -8.03 -17.55
N ALA A 159 -9.35 -9.03 -18.44
CA ALA A 159 -9.34 -10.43 -18.05
C ALA A 159 -7.96 -10.84 -17.50
N LEU A 160 -7.94 -11.31 -16.25
CA LEU A 160 -6.76 -11.84 -15.56
C LEU A 160 -6.70 -13.38 -15.60
N GLY A 161 -7.76 -14.03 -16.12
CA GLY A 161 -7.82 -15.47 -16.29
C GLY A 161 -7.99 -16.22 -14.97
N THR A 162 -7.04 -17.09 -14.63
CA THR A 162 -7.05 -17.90 -13.42
C THR A 162 -5.98 -17.42 -12.45
N LEU A 163 -6.37 -17.12 -11.22
CA LEU A 163 -5.47 -16.65 -10.16
C LEU A 163 -5.47 -17.61 -8.98
N VAL A 164 -4.30 -17.81 -8.37
CA VAL A 164 -4.15 -18.50 -7.09
C VAL A 164 -3.90 -17.46 -6.01
N TRP A 165 -4.87 -17.30 -5.13
CA TRP A 165 -4.84 -16.28 -4.08
C TRP A 165 -3.95 -16.70 -2.91
N THR A 166 -3.76 -15.80 -1.93
CA THR A 166 -2.90 -16.02 -0.75
C THR A 166 -3.34 -17.21 0.11
N ASP A 167 -4.63 -17.56 0.10
CA ASP A 167 -5.18 -18.74 0.77
C ASP A 167 -4.92 -20.06 0.00
N GLY A 168 -4.12 -20.01 -1.06
CA GLY A 168 -3.81 -21.15 -1.94
C GLY A 168 -4.98 -21.58 -2.82
N LYS A 169 -6.13 -20.92 -2.74
CA LYS A 169 -7.32 -21.31 -3.50
C LYS A 169 -7.30 -20.71 -4.90
N ARG A 170 -7.64 -21.56 -5.86
CA ARG A 170 -7.76 -21.17 -7.28
C ARG A 170 -9.10 -20.46 -7.52
N ALA A 171 -9.04 -19.32 -8.18
CA ALA A 171 -10.19 -18.61 -8.71
C ALA A 171 -10.10 -18.51 -10.23
N THR A 172 -11.24 -18.58 -10.92
CA THR A 172 -11.32 -18.54 -12.38
C THR A 172 -12.17 -17.35 -12.84
N GLY A 173 -11.98 -16.94 -14.10
CA GLY A 173 -12.70 -15.81 -14.67
C GLY A 173 -12.43 -14.52 -13.89
N CYS A 174 -11.18 -14.34 -13.44
CA CYS A 174 -10.77 -13.13 -12.74
C CYS A 174 -10.76 -11.96 -13.72
N GLU A 175 -11.40 -10.86 -13.34
CA GLU A 175 -11.53 -9.65 -14.17
C GLU A 175 -11.45 -8.40 -13.27
N VAL A 176 -10.76 -7.37 -13.73
CA VAL A 176 -10.74 -6.07 -13.05
C VAL A 176 -12.04 -5.32 -13.32
N THR A 177 -12.82 -5.02 -12.29
CA THR A 177 -14.12 -4.33 -12.41
C THR A 177 -14.08 -2.86 -12.01
N ALA A 178 -13.08 -2.44 -11.24
CA ALA A 178 -12.85 -1.03 -10.91
C ALA A 178 -11.37 -0.75 -10.68
N VAL A 179 -10.96 0.48 -11.00
CA VAL A 179 -9.60 1.02 -10.76
C VAL A 179 -9.76 2.42 -10.16
N ASP A 180 -9.28 2.61 -8.93
CA ASP A 180 -9.25 3.89 -8.23
C ASP A 180 -7.84 4.16 -7.68
N GLY A 181 -7.07 4.96 -8.43
CA GLY A 181 -5.65 5.16 -8.16
C GLY A 181 -4.89 3.84 -8.23
N TYR A 182 -4.37 3.37 -7.08
CA TYR A 182 -3.70 2.07 -6.94
C TYR A 182 -4.60 0.98 -6.35
N ALA A 183 -5.81 1.33 -5.91
CA ALA A 183 -6.79 0.37 -5.43
C ALA A 183 -7.57 -0.22 -6.61
N LEU A 184 -7.73 -1.54 -6.59
CA LEU A 184 -8.37 -2.32 -7.64
C LEU A 184 -9.52 -3.12 -7.03
N THR A 185 -10.58 -3.29 -7.80
CA THR A 185 -11.61 -4.29 -7.52
C THR A 185 -11.52 -5.39 -8.56
N VAL A 186 -11.37 -6.63 -8.11
CA VAL A 186 -11.30 -7.81 -8.99
C VAL A 186 -12.47 -8.72 -8.69
N ARG A 187 -13.25 -9.02 -9.72
CA ARG A 187 -14.32 -10.02 -9.69
C ARG A 187 -13.77 -11.36 -10.12
N PHE A 188 -14.15 -12.42 -9.43
CA PHE A 188 -13.76 -13.78 -9.79
C PHE A 188 -14.78 -14.83 -9.35
N ARG A 189 -14.64 -16.05 -9.87
CA ARG A 189 -15.46 -17.20 -9.48
C ARG A 189 -14.65 -18.20 -8.65
N ARG A 190 -15.30 -18.75 -7.63
CA ARG A 190 -14.85 -19.93 -6.88
C ARG A 190 -16.02 -20.90 -6.78
N GLY A 191 -15.91 -22.03 -7.47
CA GLY A 191 -17.05 -22.94 -7.63
C GLY A 191 -18.20 -22.26 -8.37
N ARG A 192 -19.41 -22.31 -7.79
CA ARG A 192 -20.62 -21.67 -8.35
C ARG A 192 -20.78 -20.20 -7.93
N SER A 193 -19.98 -19.73 -6.99
CA SER A 193 -20.12 -18.40 -6.41
C SER A 193 -19.19 -17.39 -7.06
N THR A 194 -19.66 -16.15 -7.17
CA THR A 194 -18.91 -15.00 -7.67
C THR A 194 -18.60 -14.08 -6.49
N TYR A 195 -17.38 -13.56 -6.44
CA TYR A 195 -16.89 -12.69 -5.37
C TYR A 195 -16.19 -11.48 -5.98
N ASP A 196 -16.26 -10.36 -5.29
CA ASP A 196 -15.46 -9.17 -5.55
C ASP A 196 -14.44 -9.03 -4.41
N CYS A 197 -13.16 -8.78 -4.74
CA CYS A 197 -12.14 -8.44 -3.77
C CYS A 197 -11.53 -7.07 -4.06
N HIS A 198 -11.20 -6.35 -2.99
CA HIS A 198 -10.41 -5.12 -3.07
C HIS A 198 -8.95 -5.47 -2.84
N CYS A 199 -8.09 -5.07 -3.78
CA CYS A 199 -6.66 -5.37 -3.74
C CYS A 199 -5.86 -4.30 -4.50
N ASP A 200 -4.56 -4.53 -4.64
CA ASP A 200 -3.65 -3.71 -5.43
C ASP A 200 -2.97 -4.55 -6.52
N ALA A 201 -2.21 -3.87 -7.39
CA ALA A 201 -1.49 -4.52 -8.47
C ALA A 201 -0.43 -5.52 -7.98
N ARG A 202 0.19 -5.28 -6.82
CA ARG A 202 1.16 -6.19 -6.19
C ARG A 202 0.50 -7.54 -5.85
N THR A 203 -0.71 -7.50 -5.34
CA THR A 203 -1.51 -8.69 -5.01
C THR A 203 -1.80 -9.51 -6.26
N ILE A 204 -2.12 -8.84 -7.38
CA ILE A 204 -2.34 -9.49 -8.67
C ILE A 204 -1.06 -10.16 -9.18
N GLU A 205 0.09 -9.47 -9.17
CA GLU A 205 1.37 -10.05 -9.58
C GLU A 205 1.74 -11.28 -8.74
N ALA A 206 1.59 -11.18 -7.43
CA ALA A 206 1.84 -12.29 -6.53
C ALA A 206 0.91 -13.48 -6.82
N ALA A 207 -0.37 -13.22 -7.11
CA ALA A 207 -1.33 -14.27 -7.48
C ALA A 207 -0.99 -14.93 -8.83
N GLN A 208 -0.52 -14.15 -9.82
CA GLN A 208 -0.04 -14.66 -11.10
C GLN A 208 1.24 -15.50 -10.94
N SER A 209 2.17 -15.10 -10.07
CA SER A 209 3.35 -15.92 -9.74
C SER A 209 2.95 -17.26 -9.16
N ARG A 210 2.07 -17.26 -8.14
CA ARG A 210 1.55 -18.49 -7.53
C ARG A 210 0.84 -19.38 -8.54
N THR A 211 0.09 -18.81 -9.48
CA THR A 211 -0.53 -19.59 -10.56
C THR A 211 0.52 -20.31 -11.40
N ARG A 212 1.62 -19.62 -11.78
CA ARG A 212 2.72 -20.21 -12.56
C ARG A 212 3.44 -21.31 -11.78
N GLU A 213 3.73 -21.09 -10.50
CA GLU A 213 4.34 -22.08 -9.61
C GLU A 213 3.45 -23.32 -9.42
N HIS A 214 2.16 -23.10 -9.18
CA HIS A 214 1.18 -24.17 -9.03
C HIS A 214 0.96 -24.96 -10.34
N ALA A 215 1.13 -24.31 -11.50
CA ALA A 215 1.14 -24.99 -12.80
C ALA A 215 2.42 -25.82 -13.00
N ALA A 216 3.60 -25.28 -12.64
CA ALA A 216 4.89 -25.97 -12.75
C ALA A 216 5.03 -27.16 -11.79
N GLY A 217 4.44 -27.08 -10.59
CA GLY A 217 4.35 -28.18 -9.63
C GLY A 217 3.44 -29.33 -10.07
N ARG A 218 2.64 -29.12 -11.13
CA ARG A 218 1.75 -30.13 -11.73
C ARG A 218 2.33 -30.80 -12.98
N LEU A 219 3.54 -30.45 -13.41
CA LEU A 219 4.21 -31.20 -14.47
C LEU A 219 4.31 -32.68 -14.05
N PRO A 220 3.86 -33.64 -14.88
CA PRO A 220 3.95 -35.04 -14.55
C PRO A 220 5.42 -35.41 -14.29
N ARG A 221 5.66 -36.32 -13.34
CA ARG A 221 7.00 -36.82 -12.94
C ARG A 221 7.87 -37.34 -14.11
N GLY A 222 7.35 -37.43 -15.33
CA GLY A 222 8.05 -37.93 -16.52
C GLY A 222 8.82 -36.89 -17.34
N GLU A 223 8.64 -35.58 -17.17
CA GLU A 223 9.27 -34.57 -18.04
C GLU A 223 10.41 -33.76 -17.40
N ARG A 224 10.75 -34.01 -16.13
CA ARG A 224 11.88 -33.34 -15.46
C ARG A 224 13.27 -33.83 -15.89
N LEU A 225 13.37 -34.71 -16.90
CA LEU A 225 14.63 -35.38 -17.29
C LEU A 225 15.23 -34.94 -18.64
N LEU A 226 14.69 -33.93 -19.31
CA LEU A 226 15.26 -33.45 -20.58
C LEU A 226 15.31 -31.92 -20.63
N ALA A 227 16.13 -31.34 -19.76
CA ALA A 227 16.69 -30.01 -19.96
C ALA A 227 18.09 -29.98 -19.33
N HIS A 228 19.05 -30.57 -20.05
CA HIS A 228 20.47 -30.29 -19.93
C HIS A 228 20.89 -29.50 -21.16
#